data_AF-A0A9P0PIZ2-F1
#
_entry.id   AF-A0A9P0PIZ2-F1
#
_cell.length_a   1.000
_cell.length_b   1.000
_cell.length_c   1.000
_cell.angle_alpha   90.00
_cell.angle_beta   90.00
_cell.angle_gamma   90.00
#
_symmetry.space_group_name_H-M   'P 1'
#
loop_
_entity.id
_entity.type
_entity.pdbx_description
1 polymer ?
#
loop_
_entity_poly.entity_id
_entity_poly.type
_entity_poly.pdbx_seq_one_letter_code
_entity_poly.pdbx_strand_id
1 'polypeptide(L)'
;MQVNKHRVEPPSTWVECYWKKPPLSRVGTTLKYISMQQISKKEVPHRPSTSALHTNFILEAKKRKLQHCELIKYQDDFKHSNVMRYSLHCFIMDQPPKIQADVDNLVDIMKTTFNRAAISAIEEATRMQYKSSLWYEMRYGRITASKAHEVRKTVSTPLNKKIRTCGLYVCQDNPMLAASPDGLLKGAIVEIKCPTKAKAKNNYLKNHL
;
A
#
# COMPACT_ATOMS: atom_id res chain seq x y z
N MET A 1 54.76 -2.10 -28.34
CA MET A 1 53.52 -1.69 -27.66
C MET A 1 52.87 -2.92 -27.04
N GLN A 2 53.15 -3.20 -25.77
CA GLN A 2 52.46 -4.25 -25.01
C GLN A 2 51.12 -3.70 -24.51
N VAL A 3 50.01 -4.30 -24.94
CA VAL A 3 48.67 -3.97 -24.44
C VAL A 3 48.41 -4.83 -23.21
N ASN A 4 48.46 -4.21 -22.04
CA ASN A 4 48.06 -4.81 -20.76
C ASN A 4 46.57 -5.18 -20.80
N LYS A 5 46.25 -6.46 -21.04
CA LYS A 5 44.91 -7.00 -20.82
C LYS A 5 44.66 -7.10 -19.31
N HIS A 6 44.03 -6.06 -18.75
CA HIS A 6 43.47 -6.13 -17.41
C HIS A 6 42.40 -7.24 -17.39
N ARG A 7 42.55 -8.19 -16.46
CA ARG A 7 41.60 -9.27 -16.23
C ARG A 7 40.37 -8.65 -15.56
N VAL A 8 39.37 -8.26 -16.35
CA VAL A 8 38.08 -7.79 -15.84
C VAL A 8 37.35 -9.00 -15.29
N GLU A 9 37.21 -9.07 -13.97
CA GLU A 9 36.32 -10.06 -13.36
C GLU A 9 34.88 -9.80 -13.83
N PRO A 10 34.14 -10.83 -14.25
CA PRO A 10 32.78 -10.64 -14.73
C PRO A 10 31.88 -10.15 -13.59
N PRO A 11 30.92 -9.24 -13.87
CA PRO A 11 29.98 -8.74 -12.86
C PRO A 11 29.15 -9.88 -12.26
N SER A 12 28.64 -9.70 -11.04
CA SER A 12 27.91 -10.74 -10.29
C SER A 12 26.62 -11.25 -10.97
N THR A 13 26.20 -10.61 -12.06
CA THR A 13 25.05 -10.99 -12.90
C THR A 13 25.48 -11.58 -14.25
N TRP A 14 26.76 -11.87 -14.45
CA TRP A 14 27.26 -12.48 -15.68
C TRP A 14 26.84 -13.95 -15.72
N VAL A 15 25.80 -14.22 -16.50
CA VAL A 15 25.30 -15.58 -16.73
C VAL A 15 25.91 -16.09 -18.03
N GLU A 16 26.67 -17.18 -17.95
CA GLU A 16 27.40 -17.80 -19.07
C GLU A 16 26.48 -18.22 -20.25
N CYS A 17 25.16 -18.30 -20.03
CA CYS A 17 24.19 -18.52 -21.11
C CYS A 17 22.76 -18.14 -20.66
N TYR A 18 22.19 -17.05 -21.21
CA TYR A 18 20.76 -16.70 -21.03
C TYR A 18 19.79 -17.71 -21.65
N TRP A 19 20.28 -18.56 -22.56
CA TRP A 19 19.46 -19.53 -23.30
C TRP A 19 19.24 -20.85 -22.56
N LYS A 20 20.00 -21.10 -21.49
CA LYS A 20 19.79 -22.29 -20.66
C LYS A 20 18.62 -22.03 -19.72
N LYS A 21 17.44 -22.52 -20.11
CA LYS A 21 16.21 -22.40 -19.30
C LYS A 21 16.45 -22.94 -17.89
N PRO A 22 16.18 -22.14 -16.83
CA PRO A 22 16.42 -22.57 -15.46
C PRO A 22 15.50 -23.75 -15.11
N PRO A 23 15.93 -24.67 -14.22
CA PRO A 23 15.12 -25.84 -13.83
C PRO A 23 13.69 -25.47 -13.37
N LEU A 24 13.55 -24.32 -12.71
CA LEU A 24 12.26 -23.77 -12.26
C LEU A 24 11.30 -23.42 -13.39
N SER A 25 11.78 -23.07 -14.60
CA SER A 25 10.89 -22.74 -15.71
C SER A 25 10.14 -23.96 -16.27
N ARG A 26 10.46 -25.17 -15.80
CA ARG A 26 9.79 -26.43 -16.17
C ARG A 26 8.62 -26.77 -15.24
N VAL A 27 8.48 -26.06 -14.11
CA VAL A 27 7.37 -26.25 -13.17
C VAL A 27 6.09 -25.67 -13.76
N GLY A 28 5.00 -26.43 -13.73
CA GLY A 28 3.71 -26.08 -14.34
C GLY A 28 3.61 -26.36 -15.84
N THR A 29 4.72 -26.65 -16.52
CA THR A 29 4.73 -27.07 -17.94
C THR A 29 4.94 -28.58 -18.05
N THR A 30 6.15 -29.06 -17.74
CA THR A 30 6.50 -30.50 -17.81
C THR A 30 6.57 -31.15 -16.44
N LEU A 31 6.88 -30.38 -15.39
CA LEU A 31 6.97 -30.86 -14.01
C LEU A 31 5.81 -30.29 -13.20
N LYS A 32 5.08 -31.14 -12.47
CA LYS A 32 3.96 -30.69 -11.62
C LYS A 32 4.44 -29.87 -10.43
N TYR A 33 5.59 -30.22 -9.86
CA TYR A 33 6.28 -29.50 -8.81
C TYR A 33 7.78 -29.84 -8.86
N ILE A 34 8.60 -29.07 -8.15
CA ILE A 34 10.03 -29.35 -7.93
C ILE A 34 10.27 -29.34 -6.41
N SER A 35 11.01 -30.31 -5.89
CA SER A 35 11.38 -30.34 -4.47
C SER A 35 12.66 -29.54 -4.22
N MET A 36 12.84 -29.05 -2.99
CA MET A 36 14.06 -28.33 -2.59
C MET A 36 15.34 -29.17 -2.79
N GLN A 37 15.24 -30.49 -2.61
CA GLN A 37 16.33 -31.44 -2.86
C GLN A 37 16.70 -31.53 -4.36
N GLN A 38 15.74 -31.28 -5.26
CA GLN A 38 15.99 -31.24 -6.70
C GLN A 38 16.58 -29.90 -7.17
N ILE A 39 16.40 -28.83 -6.39
CA ILE A 39 17.00 -27.50 -6.66
C ILE A 39 18.44 -27.43 -6.17
N SER A 40 18.73 -27.99 -4.99
CA SER A 40 20.06 -27.97 -4.38
C SER A 40 20.65 -29.38 -4.30
N LYS A 41 21.76 -29.63 -5.01
CA LYS A 41 22.55 -30.87 -4.90
C LYS A 41 23.34 -30.98 -3.59
N LYS A 42 23.41 -29.89 -2.81
CA LYS A 42 24.07 -29.86 -1.51
C LYS A 42 23.06 -30.16 -0.41
N GLU A 43 23.49 -30.91 0.61
CA GLU A 43 22.75 -31.05 1.86
C GLU A 43 22.32 -29.67 2.36
N VAL A 44 21.05 -29.55 2.74
CA VAL A 44 20.50 -28.30 3.27
C VAL A 44 21.21 -28.05 4.59
N PRO A 45 22.06 -27.01 4.71
CA PRO A 45 22.69 -26.68 6.00
C PRO A 45 21.60 -26.50 7.03
N HIS A 46 21.88 -26.86 8.30
CA HIS A 46 20.94 -26.65 9.40
C HIS A 46 20.33 -25.26 9.30
N ARG A 47 19.02 -25.18 9.02
CA ARG A 47 18.33 -23.93 8.78
C ARG A 47 18.51 -23.10 10.06
N PRO A 48 19.22 -21.96 10.01
CA PRO A 48 19.30 -21.09 11.17
C PRO A 48 17.87 -20.75 11.57
N SER A 49 17.62 -20.51 12.87
CA SER A 49 16.31 -20.08 13.33
C SER A 49 15.81 -18.94 12.43
N THR A 50 14.53 -18.95 12.08
CA THR A 50 13.94 -18.02 11.12
C THR A 50 14.20 -16.55 11.52
N SER A 51 14.35 -16.29 12.83
CA SER A 51 14.70 -14.97 13.38
C SER A 51 16.15 -14.55 13.10
N ALA A 52 17.12 -15.48 13.13
CA ALA A 52 18.53 -15.16 12.88
C ALA A 52 18.77 -14.76 11.40
N LEU A 53 18.13 -15.46 10.46
CA LEU A 53 18.20 -15.10 9.03
C LEU A 53 17.56 -13.73 8.78
N HIS A 54 16.39 -13.46 9.35
CA HIS A 54 15.72 -12.18 9.23
C HIS A 54 16.59 -11.04 9.77
N THR A 55 17.13 -11.20 10.98
CA THR A 55 17.97 -10.18 11.63
C THR A 55 19.22 -9.88 10.81
N ASN A 56 19.94 -10.91 10.37
CA ASN A 56 21.14 -10.73 9.54
C ASN A 56 20.84 -10.08 8.20
N PHE A 57 19.71 -10.43 7.57
CA PHE A 57 19.27 -9.80 6.34
C PHE A 57 19.00 -8.31 6.53
N ILE A 58 18.28 -7.92 7.59
CA ILE A 58 17.99 -6.52 7.88
C ILE A 58 19.27 -5.73 8.16
N LEU A 59 20.21 -6.29 8.94
CA LEU A 59 21.50 -5.65 9.22
C LEU A 59 22.32 -5.38 7.95
N GLU A 60 22.45 -6.37 7.08
CA GLU A 60 23.18 -6.21 5.81
C GLU A 60 22.45 -5.28 4.84
N ALA A 61 21.12 -5.34 4.79
CA ALA A 61 20.32 -4.45 3.97
C ALA A 61 20.47 -2.98 4.40
N LYS A 62 20.49 -2.71 5.71
CA LYS A 62 20.75 -1.38 6.29
C LYS A 62 22.17 -0.91 5.98
N LYS A 63 23.18 -1.77 6.16
CA LYS A 63 24.58 -1.48 5.83
C LYS A 63 24.77 -1.07 4.36
N ARG A 64 24.03 -1.72 3.46
CA ARG A 64 24.04 -1.43 2.01
C ARG A 64 23.15 -0.26 1.61
N LYS A 65 22.49 0.40 2.56
CA LYS A 65 21.54 1.51 2.33
C LYS A 65 20.46 1.17 1.29
N LEU A 66 19.93 -0.05 1.34
CA LEU A 66 18.85 -0.44 0.45
C LEU A 66 17.60 0.38 0.77
N GLN A 67 17.22 1.30 -0.12
CA GLN A 67 16.06 2.18 0.06
C GLN A 67 14.77 1.60 -0.53
N HIS A 68 14.87 0.55 -1.36
CA HIS A 68 13.77 0.03 -2.18
C HIS A 68 13.52 -1.47 -1.95
N CYS A 69 13.50 -1.88 -0.69
CA CYS A 69 13.12 -3.24 -0.30
C CYS A 69 11.84 -3.19 0.53
N GLU A 70 10.82 -3.95 0.15
CA GLU A 70 9.54 -3.99 0.88
C GLU A 70 9.72 -4.39 2.35
N LEU A 71 10.62 -5.35 2.65
CA LEU A 71 10.92 -5.79 4.02
C LEU A 71 11.48 -4.68 4.91
N ILE A 72 12.22 -3.73 4.32
CA ILE A 72 12.82 -2.62 5.08
C ILE A 72 11.75 -1.60 5.48
N LYS A 73 10.68 -1.45 4.68
CA LYS A 73 9.60 -0.48 4.95
C LYS A 73 8.83 -0.77 6.23
N TYR A 74 8.85 -2.02 6.70
CA TYR A 74 8.17 -2.47 7.92
C TYR A 74 9.10 -2.52 9.13
N GLN A 75 10.32 -2.00 9.04
CA GLN A 75 11.18 -1.84 10.21
C GLN A 75 10.77 -0.59 10.99
N ASP A 76 10.92 -0.66 12.31
CA ASP A 76 10.59 0.39 13.28
C ASP A 76 11.35 1.71 13.05
N ASP A 77 12.56 1.65 12.50
CA ASP A 77 13.37 2.82 12.17
C ASP A 77 13.11 3.39 10.76
N PHE A 78 12.23 2.77 9.98
CA PHE A 78 11.92 3.24 8.63
C PHE A 78 10.87 4.36 8.65
N LYS A 79 11.26 5.57 8.24
CA LYS A 79 10.37 6.72 8.18
C LYS A 79 10.09 7.16 6.75
N HIS A 80 8.82 7.08 6.34
CA HIS A 80 8.37 7.66 5.09
C HIS A 80 8.46 9.19 5.13
N SER A 81 9.04 9.82 4.11
CA SER A 81 9.12 11.28 3.99
C SER A 81 7.86 11.92 3.39
N ASN A 82 7.06 11.13 2.67
CA ASN A 82 5.89 11.58 1.95
C ASN A 82 4.59 11.33 2.75
N VAL A 83 3.44 11.54 2.11
CA VAL A 83 2.10 11.36 2.69
C VAL A 83 1.87 9.96 3.29
N MET A 84 2.62 8.94 2.85
CA MET A 84 2.50 7.56 3.34
C MET A 84 2.78 7.41 4.84
N ARG A 85 3.55 8.34 5.44
CA ARG A 85 3.78 8.38 6.91
C ARG A 85 2.49 8.54 7.72
N TYR A 86 1.43 9.05 7.10
CA TYR A 86 0.12 9.20 7.73
C TYR A 86 -0.77 7.94 7.62
N SER A 87 -0.26 6.87 7.02
CA SER A 87 -0.93 5.58 7.07
C SER A 87 -1.07 5.13 8.52
N LEU A 88 -2.15 4.39 8.82
CA LEU A 88 -2.41 3.99 10.20
C LEU A 88 -1.32 3.03 10.71
N HIS A 89 -0.78 2.17 9.84
CA HIS A 89 0.28 1.23 10.23
C HIS A 89 1.57 1.97 10.59
N CYS A 90 2.02 2.96 9.80
CA CYS A 90 3.22 3.76 10.11
C CYS A 90 3.04 4.48 11.44
N PHE A 91 1.86 5.11 11.62
CA PHE A 91 1.55 5.83 12.85
C PHE A 91 1.66 4.93 14.09
N ILE A 92 1.11 3.71 14.03
CA ILE A 92 1.15 2.75 15.14
C ILE A 92 2.59 2.28 15.42
N MET A 93 3.37 2.01 14.37
CA MET A 93 4.77 1.59 14.51
C MET A 93 5.65 2.67 15.13
N ASP A 94 5.35 3.94 14.85
CA ASP A 94 6.07 5.10 15.41
C ASP A 94 5.71 5.38 16.88
N GLN A 95 4.69 4.73 17.48
CA GLN A 95 4.29 5.01 18.86
C GLN A 95 5.17 4.28 19.88
N PRO A 96 5.65 4.95 20.93
CA PRO A 96 6.38 4.28 22.00
C PRO A 96 5.53 3.19 22.68
N PRO A 97 6.13 2.09 23.16
CA PRO A 97 5.42 0.93 23.73
C PRO A 97 4.46 1.29 24.88
N LYS A 98 4.75 2.36 25.62
CA LYS A 98 3.93 2.85 26.75
C LYS A 98 2.57 3.43 26.34
N ILE A 99 2.39 3.83 25.08
CA ILE A 99 1.11 4.39 24.59
C ILE A 99 0.05 3.31 24.38
N GLN A 100 0.42 2.02 24.31
CA GLN A 100 -0.55 0.92 24.16
C GLN A 100 -1.52 0.79 25.35
N ALA A 101 -1.22 1.39 26.50
CA ALA A 101 -2.05 1.32 27.69
C ALA A 101 -3.08 2.47 27.82
N ASP A 102 -2.95 3.53 27.00
CA ASP A 102 -3.80 4.72 27.07
C ASP A 102 -4.33 5.08 25.68
N VAL A 103 -5.54 4.59 25.40
CA VAL A 103 -6.23 4.77 24.13
C VAL A 103 -6.63 6.23 23.91
N ASP A 104 -6.94 6.98 24.97
CA ASP A 104 -7.38 8.36 24.86
C ASP A 104 -6.21 9.27 24.47
N ASN A 105 -5.05 9.07 25.09
CA ASN A 105 -3.82 9.76 24.69
C ASN A 105 -3.42 9.42 23.25
N LEU A 106 -3.56 8.15 22.82
CA LEU A 106 -3.35 7.77 21.43
C LEU A 106 -4.27 8.54 20.48
N VAL A 107 -5.55 8.68 20.83
CA VAL A 107 -6.54 9.43 20.06
C VAL A 107 -6.17 10.91 19.96
N ASP A 108 -5.70 11.53 21.04
CA ASP A 108 -5.29 12.94 21.03
C ASP A 108 -4.01 13.17 20.20
N ILE A 109 -3.05 12.25 20.26
CA ILE A 109 -1.87 12.27 19.37
C ILE A 109 -2.30 12.11 17.90
N MET A 110 -3.30 11.27 17.62
CA MET A 110 -3.85 11.16 16.27
C MET A 110 -4.49 12.47 15.83
N LYS A 111 -5.35 13.11 16.66
CA LYS A 111 -6.00 14.38 16.32
C LYS A 111 -4.98 15.48 15.97
N THR A 112 -3.88 15.55 16.71
CA THR A 112 -2.80 16.53 16.45
C THR A 112 -2.00 16.20 15.20
N THR A 113 -1.77 14.91 14.93
CA THR A 113 -1.06 14.42 13.73
C THR A 113 -1.89 14.64 12.46
N PHE A 114 -3.18 14.31 12.49
CA PHE A 114 -4.13 14.47 11.37
C PHE A 114 -4.74 15.87 11.37
N ASN A 115 -3.90 16.91 11.41
CA ASN A 115 -4.35 18.29 11.28
C ASN A 115 -4.82 18.61 9.84
N ARG A 116 -5.39 19.80 9.67
CA ARG A 116 -5.96 20.26 8.38
C ARG A 116 -4.96 20.18 7.22
N ALA A 117 -3.68 20.49 7.45
CA ALA A 117 -2.66 20.43 6.42
C ALA A 117 -2.35 18.98 6.01
N ALA A 118 -2.21 18.08 6.99
CA ALA A 118 -2.04 16.65 6.75
C ALA A 118 -3.24 16.05 5.98
N ILE A 119 -4.46 16.34 6.43
CA ILE A 119 -5.69 15.87 5.77
C ILE A 119 -5.76 16.38 4.33
N SER A 120 -5.46 17.65 4.09
CA SER A 120 -5.46 18.22 2.73
C SER A 120 -4.40 17.56 1.84
N ALA A 121 -3.21 17.26 2.37
CA ALA A 121 -2.17 16.57 1.62
C ALA A 121 -2.55 15.11 1.29
N ILE A 122 -3.20 14.42 2.23
CA ILE A 122 -3.75 13.07 2.02
C ILE A 122 -4.81 13.08 0.92
N GLU A 123 -5.76 14.02 0.99
CA GLU A 123 -6.81 14.14 -0.02
C GLU A 123 -6.22 14.35 -1.41
N GLU A 124 -5.34 15.34 -1.56
CA GLU A 124 -4.70 15.70 -2.83
C GLU A 124 -3.94 14.51 -3.43
N ALA A 125 -3.10 13.86 -2.61
CA ALA A 125 -2.29 12.72 -3.04
C ALA A 125 -3.11 11.46 -3.37
N THR A 126 -4.37 11.40 -2.94
CA THR A 126 -5.24 10.22 -3.11
C THR A 126 -6.43 10.46 -4.03
N ARG A 127 -6.51 11.59 -4.75
CA ARG A 127 -7.57 11.91 -5.73
C ARG A 127 -7.73 10.91 -6.87
N MET A 128 -6.67 10.16 -7.18
CA MET A 128 -6.70 9.09 -8.18
C MET A 128 -7.41 7.81 -7.68
N GLN A 129 -7.81 7.79 -6.40
CA GLN A 129 -8.64 6.75 -5.78
C GLN A 129 -8.12 5.34 -6.07
N TYR A 130 -8.94 4.47 -6.66
CA TYR A 130 -8.65 3.06 -6.93
C TYR A 130 -7.43 2.82 -7.84
N LYS A 131 -6.92 3.85 -8.52
CA LYS A 131 -5.71 3.80 -9.35
C LYS A 131 -4.42 4.12 -8.56
N SER A 132 -4.53 4.54 -7.30
CA SER A 132 -3.41 4.92 -6.45
C SER A 132 -3.16 3.85 -5.38
N SER A 133 -1.94 3.30 -5.34
CA SER A 133 -1.51 2.40 -4.24
C SER A 133 -1.59 3.11 -2.89
N LEU A 134 -1.22 4.38 -2.82
CA LEU A 134 -1.32 5.21 -1.62
C LEU A 134 -2.76 5.32 -1.10
N TRP A 135 -3.77 5.35 -1.98
CA TRP A 135 -5.17 5.39 -1.54
C TRP A 135 -5.59 4.10 -0.83
N TYR A 136 -5.09 2.94 -1.27
CA TYR A 136 -5.32 1.68 -0.54
C TYR A 136 -4.59 1.68 0.81
N GLU A 137 -3.35 2.13 0.83
CA GLU A 137 -2.55 2.23 2.05
C GLU A 137 -3.21 3.12 3.10
N MET A 138 -3.69 4.30 2.71
CA MET A 138 -4.35 5.24 3.63
C MET A 138 -5.68 4.73 4.17
N ARG A 139 -6.35 3.82 3.44
CA ARG A 139 -7.59 3.14 3.88
C ARG A 139 -7.31 1.95 4.79
N TYR A 140 -6.11 1.37 4.73
CA TYR A 140 -5.76 0.21 5.53
C TYR A 140 -5.85 0.53 7.02
N GLY A 141 -6.56 -0.31 7.77
CA GLY A 141 -6.86 -0.11 9.19
C GLY A 141 -7.91 0.96 9.52
N ARG A 142 -8.47 1.68 8.53
CA ARG A 142 -9.55 2.67 8.75
C ARG A 142 -10.91 2.14 8.32
N ILE A 143 -11.96 2.56 9.01
CA ILE A 143 -13.35 2.26 8.63
C ILE A 143 -13.74 3.20 7.49
N THR A 144 -14.20 2.65 6.36
CA THR A 144 -14.47 3.41 5.13
C THR A 144 -15.79 3.02 4.45
N ALA A 145 -16.51 4.00 3.90
CA ALA A 145 -17.67 3.77 3.01
C ALA A 145 -17.21 3.49 1.56
N SER A 146 -17.99 2.75 0.76
CA SER A 146 -17.68 2.45 -0.66
C SER A 146 -18.98 2.20 -1.47
N LYS A 147 -19.13 2.40 -2.80
CA LYS A 147 -18.21 2.58 -3.94
C LYS A 147 -18.99 3.04 -5.21
N ALA A 148 -18.68 4.15 -5.91
CA ALA A 148 -19.24 4.41 -7.26
C ALA A 148 -18.49 5.45 -8.14
N HIS A 149 -17.26 5.15 -8.57
CA HIS A 149 -16.48 6.08 -9.41
C HIS A 149 -17.02 6.28 -10.85
N GLU A 150 -17.52 5.22 -11.50
CA GLU A 150 -17.90 5.25 -12.93
C GLU A 150 -19.21 6.01 -13.17
N VAL A 151 -20.14 5.91 -12.22
CA VAL A 151 -21.48 6.52 -12.34
C VAL A 151 -21.43 8.04 -12.26
N ARG A 152 -20.41 8.62 -11.57
CA ARG A 152 -20.22 10.07 -11.46
C ARG A 152 -20.18 10.77 -12.81
N LYS A 153 -19.40 10.24 -13.76
CA LYS A 153 -19.22 10.87 -15.08
C LYS A 153 -20.54 10.93 -15.85
N THR A 154 -21.39 9.93 -15.68
CA THR A 154 -22.69 9.84 -16.33
C THR A 154 -23.73 10.75 -15.66
N VAL A 155 -23.64 10.97 -14.34
CA VAL A 155 -24.59 11.80 -13.56
C VAL A 155 -24.25 13.30 -13.62
N SER A 156 -23.01 13.69 -13.90
CA SER A 156 -22.65 15.11 -14.05
C SER A 156 -23.32 15.79 -15.24
N THR A 157 -23.58 15.05 -16.33
CA THR A 157 -24.13 15.59 -17.58
C THR A 157 -25.60 16.00 -17.44
N PRO A 158 -26.51 15.17 -16.89
CA PRO A 158 -27.90 15.56 -16.68
C PRO A 158 -28.09 16.65 -15.62
N LEU A 159 -27.21 16.71 -14.60
CA LEU A 159 -27.33 17.67 -13.50
C LEU A 159 -26.80 19.07 -13.85
N ASN A 160 -26.16 19.24 -15.00
CA ASN A 160 -25.47 20.47 -15.43
C ASN A 160 -24.59 21.11 -14.32
N LYS A 161 -24.01 20.27 -13.45
CA LYS A 161 -23.19 20.68 -12.32
C LYS A 161 -21.84 19.96 -12.36
N LYS A 162 -20.76 20.70 -12.17
CA LYS A 162 -19.40 20.16 -12.14
C LYS A 162 -19.14 19.43 -10.82
N ILE A 163 -19.32 18.11 -10.83
CA ILE A 163 -18.98 17.24 -9.70
C ILE A 163 -17.47 17.03 -9.69
N ARG A 164 -16.77 17.53 -8.66
CA ARG A 164 -15.31 17.39 -8.52
C ARG A 164 -14.97 16.02 -7.96
N THR A 165 -13.89 15.42 -8.50
CA THR A 165 -13.20 14.28 -7.86
C THR A 165 -12.63 14.72 -6.53
N CYS A 166 -12.64 13.80 -5.56
CA CYS A 166 -11.93 13.99 -4.30
C CYS A 166 -11.23 12.70 -3.86
N GLY A 167 -10.19 12.86 -3.06
CA GLY A 167 -9.47 11.77 -2.42
C GLY A 167 -10.11 11.35 -1.09
N LEU A 168 -9.30 10.72 -0.25
CA LEU A 168 -9.71 10.29 1.09
C LEU A 168 -9.66 11.47 2.06
N TYR A 169 -10.77 11.76 2.73
CA TYR A 169 -10.84 12.64 3.90
C TYR A 169 -10.77 11.80 5.16
N VAL A 170 -9.79 12.08 6.01
CA VAL A 170 -9.69 11.53 7.36
C VAL A 170 -10.45 12.45 8.32
N CYS A 171 -11.30 11.89 9.17
CA CYS A 171 -12.00 12.67 10.19
C CYS A 171 -10.99 13.14 11.24
N GLN A 172 -10.88 14.45 11.46
CA GLN A 172 -9.92 14.99 12.42
C GLN A 172 -10.24 14.54 13.85
N ASP A 173 -11.51 14.57 14.25
CA ASP A 173 -11.95 14.24 15.62
C ASP A 173 -11.88 12.74 15.91
N ASN A 174 -12.05 11.91 14.88
CA ASN A 174 -11.90 10.48 14.97
C ASN A 174 -11.13 9.94 13.75
N PRO A 175 -9.78 9.97 13.78
CA PRO A 175 -8.96 9.59 12.63
C PRO A 175 -9.18 8.16 12.15
N MET A 176 -9.74 7.26 12.97
CA MET A 176 -10.10 5.90 12.54
C MET A 176 -11.19 5.88 11.47
N LEU A 177 -11.95 6.97 11.35
CA LEU A 177 -12.98 7.16 10.34
C LEU A 177 -12.41 7.94 9.16
N ALA A 178 -12.60 7.41 7.96
CA ALA A 178 -12.27 8.11 6.74
C ALA A 178 -13.34 7.89 5.66
N ALA A 179 -13.58 8.92 4.87
CA ALA A 179 -14.54 8.87 3.78
C ALA A 179 -13.94 9.43 2.50
N SER A 180 -14.24 8.79 1.38
CA SER A 180 -13.92 9.28 0.04
C SER A 180 -15.24 9.36 -0.71
N PRO A 181 -15.98 10.48 -0.59
CA PRO A 181 -17.28 10.60 -1.24
C PRO A 181 -17.14 10.48 -2.76
N ASP A 182 -18.21 10.06 -3.45
CA ASP A 182 -18.15 9.86 -4.90
C ASP A 182 -17.92 11.16 -5.66
N GLY A 183 -18.34 12.30 -5.09
CA GLY A 183 -17.94 13.61 -5.56
C GLY A 183 -18.34 14.79 -4.67
N LEU A 184 -17.79 15.96 -4.99
CA LEU A 184 -18.08 17.21 -4.31
C LEU A 184 -18.74 18.22 -5.24
N LEU A 185 -19.77 18.88 -4.75
CA LEU A 185 -20.44 20.03 -5.34
C LEU A 185 -20.20 21.26 -4.45
N LYS A 186 -20.40 22.47 -4.97
CA LYS A 186 -20.26 23.71 -4.19
C LYS A 186 -21.28 23.68 -3.03
N GLY A 187 -20.79 23.37 -1.82
CA GLY A 187 -21.61 23.27 -0.60
C GLY A 187 -22.33 21.94 -0.37
N ALA A 188 -22.07 20.88 -1.15
CA ALA A 188 -22.75 19.60 -0.98
C ALA A 188 -21.84 18.40 -1.32
N ILE A 189 -22.12 17.25 -0.69
CA ILE A 189 -21.47 15.97 -0.94
C ILE A 189 -22.39 15.12 -1.84
N VAL A 190 -21.81 14.45 -2.83
CA VAL A 190 -22.52 13.51 -3.71
C VAL A 190 -22.08 12.10 -3.35
N GLU A 191 -23.04 11.28 -2.91
CA GLU A 191 -22.89 9.84 -2.73
C GLU A 191 -23.73 9.15 -3.80
N ILE A 192 -23.11 8.36 -4.67
CA ILE A 192 -23.78 7.70 -5.78
C ILE A 192 -23.95 6.23 -5.41
N LYS A 193 -25.20 5.81 -5.24
CA LYS A 193 -25.51 4.39 -4.99
C LYS A 193 -26.05 3.75 -6.24
N CYS A 194 -25.38 2.70 -6.71
CA CYS A 194 -25.86 1.85 -7.79
C CYS A 194 -26.46 0.56 -7.19
N PRO A 195 -27.80 0.44 -7.12
CA PRO A 195 -28.41 -0.78 -6.61
C PRO A 195 -28.16 -1.94 -7.59
N THR A 196 -27.37 -2.92 -7.16
CA THR A 196 -27.08 -4.13 -7.96
C THR A 196 -28.21 -5.17 -7.95
N LYS A 197 -29.22 -4.98 -7.10
CA LYS A 197 -30.40 -5.86 -6.98
C LYS A 197 -31.68 -5.03 -7.07
N ALA A 198 -32.69 -5.53 -7.79
CA ALA A 198 -33.99 -4.87 -7.95
C ALA A 198 -34.69 -4.58 -6.59
N LYS A 199 -34.54 -5.49 -5.62
CA LYS A 199 -35.08 -5.29 -4.25
C LYS A 199 -34.43 -4.11 -3.51
N ALA A 200 -33.15 -3.82 -3.78
CA ALA A 200 -32.45 -2.69 -3.17
C ALA A 200 -32.87 -1.35 -3.80
N LYS A 201 -33.24 -1.33 -5.08
CA LYS A 201 -33.73 -0.14 -5.80
C LYS A 201 -34.90 0.54 -5.07
N ASN A 202 -35.88 -0.24 -4.62
CA ASN A 202 -37.06 0.28 -3.93
C ASN A 202 -36.73 0.94 -2.59
N ASN A 203 -35.64 0.54 -1.91
CA ASN A 203 -35.22 1.18 -0.66
C ASN A 203 -34.59 2.56 -0.89
N TYR A 204 -34.01 2.80 -2.07
CA TYR A 204 -33.42 4.10 -2.42
C TYR A 204 -34.45 5.10 -2.96
N LEU A 205 -35.52 4.61 -3.60
CA LEU A 205 -36.55 5.46 -4.21
C LEU A 205 -37.68 5.84 -3.25
N LYS A 206 -37.92 5.06 -2.18
CA LYS A 206 -39.01 5.29 -1.22
C LYS A 206 -38.85 6.55 -0.36
N ASN A 207 -37.65 7.10 -0.22
CA ASN A 207 -37.40 8.29 0.62
C ASN A 207 -37.54 9.62 -0.12
N HIS A 208 -38.06 9.62 -1.36
CA HIS A 208 -38.15 10.80 -2.23
C HIS A 208 -39.48 10.97 -2.97
N LEU A 209 -40.53 10.26 -2.54
CA LEU A 209 -41.93 10.56 -2.85
C LEU A 209 -42.66 10.81 -1.53
#